data_AF-A0A9E3F9Z9-F1
#
_entry.id   AF-A0A9E3F9Z9-F1
#
_cell.length_a   1.000
_cell.length_b   1.000
_cell.length_c   1.000
_cell.angle_alpha   90.00
_cell.angle_beta   90.00
_cell.angle_gamma   90.00
#
_symmetry.space_group_name_H-M   'P 1'
#
loop_
_entity.id
_entity.type
_entity.pdbx_description
1 polymer ?
#
loop_
_entity_poly.entity_id
_entity_poly.type
_entity_poly.pdbx_seq_one_letter_code
_entity_poly.pdbx_strand_id
1 'polypeptide(L)' 'AAKRRWGYFALPVLYGDELVGKIDATSDRKAGVLRVDAIHQDTDFTNAMEAAVVAELEDLADWLELDPELPR' A
#
# COMPACT_ATOMS: atom_id res chain seq x y z
N ALA A 1 2.39 -19.06 -18.32
CA ALA A 1 2.04 -18.78 -16.92
C ALA A 1 1.66 -17.32 -16.80
N ALA A 2 0.42 -16.99 -16.46
CA ALA A 2 -0.02 -15.61 -16.31
C ALA A 2 0.75 -14.98 -15.13
N LYS A 3 1.63 -14.02 -15.43
CA LYS A 3 2.29 -13.22 -14.39
C LYS A 3 1.18 -12.53 -13.60
N ARG A 4 1.02 -12.90 -12.32
CA ARG A 4 0.25 -12.10 -11.37
C ARG A 4 0.89 -10.73 -11.37
N ARG A 5 0.20 -9.76 -11.96
CA ARG A 5 0.71 -8.41 -12.20
C ARG A 5 0.54 -7.50 -10.97
N TRP A 6 -0.29 -7.96 -10.03
CA TRP A 6 -0.60 -7.32 -8.78
C TRP A 6 -0.33 -8.38 -7.72
N GLY A 7 0.46 -8.07 -6.70
CA GLY A 7 0.80 -8.96 -5.61
C GLY A 7 -0.43 -9.44 -4.82
N TYR A 8 -0.17 -10.13 -3.72
CA TYR A 8 -1.19 -10.89 -2.99
C TYR A 8 -2.29 -9.97 -2.40
N PHE A 9 -2.04 -8.66 -2.27
CA PHE A 9 -3.03 -7.65 -1.89
C PHE A 9 -2.81 -6.33 -2.65
N ALA A 10 -3.59 -6.11 -3.71
CA ALA A 10 -3.71 -4.78 -4.30
C ALA A 10 -4.72 -3.95 -3.49
N LEU A 11 -4.22 -3.04 -2.65
CA LEU A 11 -5.05 -2.19 -1.80
C LEU A 11 -5.51 -0.95 -2.60
N PRO A 12 -6.82 -0.73 -2.79
CA PRO A 12 -7.31 0.48 -3.42
C PRO A 12 -7.08 1.70 -2.51
N VAL A 13 -6.51 2.77 -3.07
CA VAL A 13 -6.37 4.05 -2.37
C VAL A 13 -7.59 4.91 -2.67
N LEU A 14 -8.43 5.08 -1.66
CA LEU A 14 -9.55 6.02 -1.69
C LEU A 14 -9.14 7.29 -0.95
N TYR A 15 -9.23 8.44 -1.62
CA TYR A 15 -8.99 9.73 -0.99
C TYR A 15 -10.25 10.58 -1.12
N GLY A 16 -10.93 10.82 0.00
CA GLY A 16 -12.30 11.35 -0.02
C GLY A 16 -13.25 10.35 -0.68
N ASP A 17 -13.85 10.75 -1.81
CA ASP A 17 -14.80 9.93 -2.58
C ASP A 17 -14.20 9.37 -3.88
N GLU A 18 -12.91 9.59 -4.12
CA GLU A 18 -12.26 9.22 -5.38
C GLU A 18 -11.22 8.12 -5.20
N LEU A 19 -11.25 7.14 -6.10
CA LEU A 19 -10.21 6.13 -6.21
C LEU A 19 -9.01 6.75 -6.93
N VAL A 20 -7.97 7.07 -6.17
CA VAL A 20 -6.81 7.82 -6.67
C VAL A 20 -5.64 6.91 -7.04
N GLY A 21 -5.65 5.65 -6.61
CA GLY A 21 -4.58 4.72 -6.93
C GLY A 21 -4.75 3.34 -6.31
N LYS A 22 -3.68 2.54 -6.40
CA LYS A 22 -3.59 1.18 -5.87
C LYS A 22 -2.20 0.95 -5.32
N ILE A 23 -2.11 0.21 -4.22
CA ILE A 23 -0.85 -0.13 -3.59
C ILE A 23 -0.66 -1.63 -3.72
N ASP A 24 0.49 -2.04 -4.22
CA ASP A 24 0.91 -3.43 -4.18
C ASP A 24 1.63 -3.65 -2.84
N ALA A 25 0.93 -4.30 -1.90
CA ALA A 25 1.46 -4.62 -0.60
C ALA A 25 1.37 -6.13 -0.33
N THR A 26 2.38 -6.64 0.36
CA THR A 26 2.51 -8.03 0.75
C THR A 26 2.72 -8.11 2.26
N SER A 27 1.76 -8.73 2.95
CA SER A 27 1.90 -9.08 4.37
C SER A 27 2.79 -10.31 4.52
N ASP A 28 4.10 -10.09 4.67
CA ASP A 28 5.07 -11.15 4.94
C ASP A 28 5.10 -11.46 6.43
N ARG A 29 4.15 -12.30 6.87
CA ARG A 29 4.07 -12.76 8.27
C ARG A 29 5.28 -13.57 8.73
N LYS A 30 6.10 -14.10 7.82
CA LYS A 30 7.34 -14.81 8.20
C LYS A 30 8.44 -13.83 8.55
N ALA A 31 8.54 -12.75 7.78
CA ALA A 31 9.47 -11.66 8.05
C ALA A 31 8.94 -10.67 9.11
N GLY A 32 7.64 -10.69 9.41
CA GLY A 32 7.00 -9.78 10.35
C GLY A 32 6.74 -8.39 9.76
N VAL A 33 6.64 -8.27 8.43
CA VAL A 33 6.55 -6.96 7.76
C VAL A 33 5.38 -6.86 6.78
N LEU A 34 4.83 -5.66 6.63
CA LEU A 34 3.96 -5.26 5.54
C LEU A 34 4.83 -4.58 4.46
N ARG A 35 5.24 -5.35 3.45
CA ARG A 35 6.08 -4.83 2.37
C ARG A 35 5.24 -4.15 1.31
N VAL A 36 5.55 -2.91 1.00
CA VAL A 36 4.93 -2.18 -0.12
C VAL A 36 5.88 -2.21 -1.31
N ASP A 37 5.53 -3.01 -2.31
CA ASP A 37 6.35 -3.25 -3.49
C ASP A 37 6.21 -2.12 -4.53
N ALA A 38 5.01 -1.55 -4.67
CA ALA A 38 4.74 -0.46 -5.60
C ALA A 38 3.51 0.37 -5.21
N ILE A 39 3.53 1.66 -5.51
CA ILE A 39 2.38 2.55 -5.43
C ILE A 39 2.01 2.96 -6.85
N HIS A 40 0.84 2.52 -7.31
CA HIS A 40 0.27 2.86 -8.60
C HIS A 40 -0.70 4.03 -8.45
N GLN A 41 -0.29 5.19 -8.93
CA GLN A 41 -1.10 6.40 -8.91
C GLN A 41 -1.97 6.42 -10.16
N ASP A 42 -3.30 6.41 -10.00
CA ASP A 42 -4.25 6.65 -11.09
C ASP A 42 -4.43 8.18 -11.33
N THR A 43 -4.01 9.01 -10.37
CA THR A 43 -3.90 10.48 -10.45
C THR A 43 -2.65 10.93 -9.67
N ASP A 44 -2.00 12.01 -10.10
CA ASP A 44 -0.81 12.54 -9.43
C ASP A 44 -1.10 12.82 -7.95
N PHE A 45 -0.37 12.14 -7.05
CA PHE A 45 -0.53 12.36 -5.63
C PHE A 45 0.04 13.72 -5.23
N THR A 46 -0.74 14.48 -4.47
CA THR A 46 -0.20 15.61 -3.71
C THR A 46 0.56 15.09 -2.50
N ASN A 47 1.49 15.88 -1.96
CA ASN A 47 2.21 15.52 -0.72
C ASN A 47 1.27 15.18 0.45
N ALA A 48 0.09 15.81 0.50
CA ALA A 48 -0.92 15.51 1.53
C ALA A 48 -1.56 14.13 1.32
N MET A 49 -1.83 13.76 0.06
CA MET A 49 -2.35 12.43 -0.27
C MET A 49 -1.32 11.34 0.01
N GLU A 50 -0.06 11.57 -0.35
CA GLU A 50 1.02 10.64 -0.06
C GLU A 50 1.19 10.42 1.44
N ALA A 51 1.19 11.50 2.23
CA ALA A 51 1.25 11.40 3.69
C ALA A 51 0.05 10.65 4.28
N ALA A 52 -1.17 10.90 3.79
CA ALA A 52 -2.36 10.17 4.23
C ALA A 52 -2.27 8.68 3.89
N VAL A 53 -1.82 8.34 2.69
CA VAL A 53 -1.62 6.96 2.25
C VAL A 53 -0.60 6.23 3.11
N VAL A 54 0.52 6.88 3.42
CA VAL A 54 1.55 6.33 4.31
C VAL A 54 0.98 6.09 5.71
N ALA A 55 0.24 7.03 6.27
CA ALA A 55 -0.38 6.87 7.59
C ALA A 55 -1.36 5.67 7.62
N GLU A 56 -2.20 5.51 6.60
CA GLU A 56 -3.12 4.37 6.51
C GLU A 56 -2.37 3.02 6.35
N LEU A 57 -1.23 3.02 5.66
CA LEU A 57 -0.38 1.83 5.56
C LEU A 57 0.30 1.47 6.89
N GLU A 58 0.73 2.48 7.65
CA GLU A 58 1.27 2.30 9.01
C GLU A 58 0.19 1.76 9.95
N ASP A 59 -1.01 2.35 9.95
CA ASP A 59 -2.15 1.88 10.75
C ASP A 59 -2.56 0.44 10.38
N LEU A 60 -2.52 0.09 9.09
CA LEU A 60 -2.77 -1.28 8.63
C LEU A 60 -1.68 -2.24 9.10
N ALA A 61 -0.41 -1.83 9.06
CA ALA A 61 0.70 -2.64 9.53
C ALA A 61 0.57 -2.92 11.04
N ASP A 62 0.29 -1.88 11.82
CA ASP A 62 0.03 -1.97 13.27
C ASP A 62 -1.15 -2.91 13.58
N TRP A 63 -2.27 -2.78 12.85
CA TRP A 63 -3.43 -3.67 13.02
C TRP A 63 -3.11 -5.14 12.69
N LEU A 64 -2.20 -5.38 11.75
CA LEU A 64 -1.75 -6.71 11.37
C LEU A 64 -0.63 -7.26 12.28
N GLU A 65 -0.15 -6.45 13.22
CA GLU A 65 1.04 -6.71 14.04
C GLU A 65 2.29 -6.95 13.19
N LEU A 66 2.50 -6.09 12.18
CA LEU A 66 3.61 -6.14 11.24
C LEU A 66 4.33 -4.77 11.19
N ASP A 67 5.61 -4.77 10.86
CA ASP A 67 6.35 -3.52 10.62
C ASP A 67 6.16 -3.05 9.15
N PRO A 68 5.83 -1.78 8.89
CA PRO A 68 5.67 -1.27 7.52
C PRO A 68 7.03 -1.12 6.82
N GLU A 69 7.16 -1.70 5.63
CA GLU A 69 8.33 -1.54 4.75
C GLU A 69 7.89 -0.79 3.48
N LEU A 70 8.02 0.54 3.52
CA LEU A 70 7.63 1.45 2.44
C LEU A 70 8.68 1.49 1.32
N PRO A 71 8.27 1.70 0.05
CA PRO A 71 9.21 1.86 -1.06
C PRO A 71 10.00 3.16 -0.85
N ARG A 72 11.31 3.08 -1.09
CA ARG A 72 12.27 4.15 -0.85
C ARG A 72 12.28 5.22 -1.93
#